data_AF-D7E422-F1
#
_entry.id   AF-D7E422-F1
#
_cell.length_a   1.000
_cell.length_b   1.000
_cell.length_c   1.000
_cell.angle_alpha   90.00
_cell.angle_beta   90.00
_cell.angle_gamma   90.00
#
_symmetry.space_group_name_H-M   'P 1'
#
loop_
_entity.id
_entity.type
_entity.pdbx_description
1 polymer ?
#
loop_
_entity_poly.entity_id
_entity_poly.type
_entity_poly.pdbx_seq_one_letter_code
_entity_poly.pdbx_strand_id
1 'polypeptide(L)'
;MLTLMQGKLFDFDVDIAVHLILELTAEERTRSRHRFTLPDGTVVFLRLPRGTVFHDGDVLTHESQCNFMKIVAKPESVLTVVADIPLLLRAAYDLGNRHVPVGITQNYLRLSPDPILQTMLVKLGLEIKD
;
A
#
# COMPACT_ATOMS: atom_id res chain seq x y z
N MET A 1 -10.61 12.75 -18.87
CA MET A 1 -10.89 12.76 -17.41
C MET A 1 -11.48 11.41 -17.06
N LEU A 2 -10.77 10.59 -16.28
CA LEU A 2 -11.25 9.27 -15.87
C LEU A 2 -11.66 9.34 -14.39
N THR A 3 -12.97 9.29 -14.14
CA THR A 3 -13.51 8.94 -12.82
C THR A 3 -13.47 7.42 -12.75
N LEU A 4 -13.02 6.81 -11.65
CA LEU A 4 -13.03 5.35 -11.49
C LEU A 4 -13.87 4.97 -10.26
N MET A 5 -14.70 3.94 -10.39
CA MET A 5 -15.54 3.37 -9.33
C MET A 5 -15.15 1.91 -9.11
N GLN A 6 -15.48 1.36 -7.94
CA GLN A 6 -15.02 0.01 -7.57
C GLN A 6 -15.69 -1.04 -8.47
N GLY A 7 -14.94 -1.64 -9.38
CA GLY A 7 -15.15 -3.02 -9.77
C GLY A 7 -14.35 -3.88 -8.81
N LYS A 8 -14.97 -4.82 -8.11
CA LYS A 8 -14.22 -5.93 -7.53
C LYS A 8 -13.88 -6.89 -8.69
N LEU A 9 -12.63 -7.30 -8.83
CA LEU A 9 -12.31 -8.53 -9.57
C LEU A 9 -12.87 -9.70 -8.77
N PHE A 10 -14.10 -10.10 -9.06
CA PHE A 10 -14.53 -11.46 -8.76
C PHE A 10 -14.88 -12.27 -10.01
N ASP A 11 -14.88 -11.68 -11.22
CA ASP A 11 -15.37 -12.38 -12.43
C ASP A 11 -14.62 -12.08 -13.74
N PHE A 12 -13.45 -11.46 -13.70
CA PHE A 12 -12.82 -10.99 -14.94
C PHE A 12 -11.56 -11.78 -15.31
N ASP A 13 -11.63 -12.43 -16.46
CA ASP A 13 -10.55 -13.17 -17.12
C ASP A 13 -9.34 -12.25 -17.35
N VAL A 14 -8.14 -12.79 -17.16
CA VAL A 14 -6.88 -12.03 -16.97
C VAL A 14 -6.36 -11.40 -18.29
N ASP A 15 -7.02 -11.67 -19.42
CA ASP A 15 -6.73 -11.12 -20.75
C ASP A 15 -7.46 -9.79 -21.06
N ILE A 16 -7.86 -9.05 -20.02
CA ILE A 16 -8.30 -7.68 -20.20
C ILE A 16 -7.07 -6.81 -20.44
N ALA A 17 -7.04 -6.11 -21.57
CA ALA A 17 -5.96 -5.19 -21.90
C ALA A 17 -5.88 -4.04 -20.87
N VAL A 18 -5.04 -4.24 -19.84
CA VAL A 18 -4.70 -3.21 -18.87
C VAL A 18 -3.81 -2.18 -19.58
N HIS A 19 -4.38 -1.03 -19.89
CA HIS A 19 -3.67 0.02 -20.63
C HIS A 19 -3.01 1.06 -19.72
N LEU A 20 -3.30 1.05 -18.42
CA LEU A 20 -2.84 2.07 -17.47
C LEU A 20 -2.35 1.46 -16.16
N ILE A 21 -1.24 1.99 -15.66
CA ILE A 21 -0.67 1.65 -14.35
C ILE A 21 -0.73 2.89 -13.46
N LEU A 22 -1.15 2.69 -12.21
CA LEU A 22 -1.07 3.70 -11.17
C LEU A 22 -0.19 3.19 -10.04
N GLU A 23 1.05 3.68 -10.00
CA GLU A 23 2.01 3.38 -8.94
C GLU A 23 1.68 4.22 -7.71
N LEU A 24 1.39 3.58 -6.60
CA LEU A 24 1.01 4.24 -5.35
C LEU A 24 1.90 3.78 -4.20
N THR A 25 2.31 4.73 -3.36
CA THR A 25 2.94 4.42 -2.08
C THR A 25 1.98 3.69 -1.14
N ALA A 26 2.50 3.06 -0.08
CA ALA A 26 1.66 2.46 0.96
C ALA A 26 0.66 3.47 1.56
N GLU A 27 1.08 4.72 1.77
CA GLU A 27 0.19 5.79 2.26
C GLU A 27 -0.86 6.17 1.22
N GLU A 28 -0.46 6.38 -0.03
CA GLU A 28 -1.38 6.72 -1.11
C GLU A 28 -2.41 5.63 -1.35
N ARG A 29 -2.04 4.37 -1.12
CA ARG A 29 -2.96 3.23 -1.22
C ARG A 29 -4.10 3.24 -0.21
N THR A 30 -4.04 4.10 0.82
CA THR A 30 -5.14 4.33 1.76
C THR A 30 -6.13 5.42 1.31
N ARG A 31 -5.80 6.15 0.23
CA ARG A 31 -6.57 7.32 -0.23
C ARG A 31 -7.67 6.92 -1.21
N SER A 32 -8.82 6.51 -0.68
CA SER A 32 -10.04 6.19 -1.45
C SER A 32 -10.61 7.33 -2.31
N ARG A 33 -10.27 8.59 -1.99
CA ARG A 33 -10.70 9.79 -2.74
C ARG A 33 -9.54 10.74 -2.92
N HIS A 34 -8.93 10.76 -4.10
CA HIS A 34 -7.75 11.56 -4.37
C HIS A 34 -7.58 11.84 -5.86
N ARG A 35 -6.92 12.95 -6.19
CA ARG A 35 -6.50 13.30 -7.54
C ARG A 35 -5.04 12.93 -7.71
N PHE A 36 -4.74 12.00 -8.60
CA PHE A 36 -3.38 11.67 -9.01
C PHE A 36 -3.08 12.25 -10.39
N THR A 37 -1.81 12.56 -10.63
CA THR A 37 -1.31 12.97 -11.95
C THR A 37 -0.20 11.99 -12.33
N LEU A 38 -0.38 11.28 -13.44
CA LEU A 38 0.58 10.32 -13.96
C LEU A 38 1.78 11.04 -14.59
N PRO A 39 2.91 10.33 -14.80
CA PRO A 39 4.11 10.91 -15.43
C PRO A 39 3.88 11.51 -16.82
N ASP A 40 2.91 10.99 -17.56
CA ASP A 40 2.51 11.49 -18.89
C ASP A 40 1.59 12.72 -18.83
N GLY A 41 1.27 13.22 -17.64
CA GLY A 41 0.35 14.33 -17.40
C GLY A 41 -1.13 13.92 -17.32
N THR A 42 -1.45 12.63 -17.50
CA THR A 42 -2.81 12.13 -17.38
C THR A 42 -3.31 12.29 -15.95
N VAL A 43 -4.52 12.83 -15.80
CA VAL A 43 -5.14 13.04 -14.48
C VAL A 43 -6.15 11.94 -14.18
N VAL A 44 -6.00 11.33 -13.01
CA VAL A 44 -6.89 10.28 -12.49
C VAL A 44 -7.55 10.76 -11.21
N PHE A 45 -8.88 10.61 -11.13
CA PHE A 45 -9.64 10.90 -9.92
C PHE A 45 -10.21 9.62 -9.34
N LEU A 46 -9.69 9.24 -8.17
CA LEU A 46 -10.27 8.15 -7.39
C LEU A 46 -11.51 8.67 -6.65
N ARG A 47 -12.63 7.98 -6.81
CA ARG A 47 -13.88 8.29 -6.10
C ARG A 47 -14.54 7.01 -5.61
N LEU A 48 -13.93 6.41 -4.60
CA LEU A 48 -14.36 5.13 -4.05
C LEU A 48 -15.11 5.31 -2.72
N PRO A 49 -15.77 4.25 -2.22
CA PRO A 49 -16.29 4.22 -0.86
C PRO A 49 -15.21 4.61 0.16
N ARG A 50 -15.61 5.26 1.26
CA ARG A 50 -14.66 5.61 2.31
C ARG A 50 -14.11 4.33 2.95
N GLY A 51 -12.82 4.35 3.28
CA GLY A 51 -12.13 3.22 3.88
C GLY A 51 -11.65 2.16 2.89
N THR A 52 -11.84 2.36 1.58
CA THR A 52 -11.18 1.52 0.58
C THR A 52 -9.66 1.66 0.70
N VAL A 53 -8.98 0.53 0.87
CA VAL A 53 -7.52 0.40 0.86
C VAL A 53 -7.15 -0.48 -0.33
N PHE A 54 -6.14 -0.06 -1.10
CA PHE A 54 -5.67 -0.80 -2.25
C PHE A 54 -4.52 -1.74 -1.90
N HIS A 55 -4.54 -2.90 -2.53
CA HIS A 55 -3.45 -3.86 -2.53
C HIS A 55 -2.71 -3.80 -3.86
N ASP A 56 -1.47 -4.30 -3.85
CA ASP A 56 -0.74 -4.50 -5.10
C ASP A 56 -1.51 -5.44 -6.01
N GLY A 57 -1.64 -5.07 -7.28
CA GLY A 57 -2.38 -5.86 -8.27
C GLY A 57 -3.88 -5.59 -8.35
N ASP A 58 -4.46 -4.78 -7.44
CA ASP A 58 -5.86 -4.36 -7.56
C ASP A 58 -6.09 -3.67 -8.92
N VAL A 59 -7.25 -3.91 -9.54
CA VAL A 59 -7.61 -3.24 -10.80
C VAL A 59 -8.83 -2.36 -10.58
N LEU A 60 -8.73 -1.14 -11.07
CA LEU A 60 -9.79 -0.15 -11.08
C LEU A 60 -10.39 0.00 -12.47
N THR A 61 -11.70 0.23 -12.51
CA THR A 61 -12.43 0.50 -13.74
C THR A 61 -13.47 1.60 -13.52
N HIS A 62 -14.19 2.01 -14.56
CA HIS A 62 -15.34 2.90 -14.46
C HIS A 62 -16.62 2.16 -14.86
N GLU A 63 -17.78 2.77 -14.68
CA GLU A 63 -19.10 2.20 -15.00
C GLU A 63 -19.18 1.63 -16.43
N SER A 64 -18.54 2.28 -17.41
CA SER A 64 -18.54 1.83 -18.81
C SER A 64 -17.62 0.63 -19.07
N GLN A 65 -16.76 0.25 -18.11
CA GLN A 65 -15.81 -0.87 -18.17
C GLN A 65 -14.91 -0.92 -19.41
N CYS A 66 -14.71 0.22 -20.10
CA CYS A 66 -13.89 0.28 -21.31
C CYS A 66 -12.39 0.42 -21.02
N ASN A 67 -12.02 0.80 -19.79
CA ASN A 67 -10.64 1.04 -19.39
C ASN A 67 -10.37 0.39 -18.04
N PHE A 68 -9.18 -0.20 -17.91
CA PHE A 68 -8.71 -0.86 -16.71
C PHE A 68 -7.37 -0.29 -16.29
N MET A 69 -7.25 -0.05 -14.98
CA MET A 69 -6.06 0.53 -14.37
C MET A 69 -5.57 -0.37 -13.26
N LYS A 70 -4.35 -0.87 -13.38
CA LYS A 70 -3.74 -1.70 -12.34
C LYS A 70 -3.04 -0.81 -11.30
N ILE A 71 -3.32 -1.06 -10.03
CA ILE A 71 -2.57 -0.53 -8.91
C ILE A 71 -1.29 -1.33 -8.77
N VAL A 72 -0.17 -0.62 -8.72
CA VAL A 72 1.14 -1.20 -8.44
C VAL A 72 1.70 -0.55 -7.18
N ALA A 73 2.20 -1.37 -6.26
CA ALA A 73 2.94 -0.87 -5.11
C ALA A 73 4.22 -0.20 -5.61
N LYS A 74 4.31 1.11 -5.41
CA LYS A 74 5.49 1.88 -5.76
C LYS A 74 6.69 1.38 -4.91
N PRO A 75 7.87 1.18 -5.50
CA PRO A 75 9.07 0.90 -4.72
C PRO A 75 9.38 2.05 -3.75
N GLU A 76 9.56 1.72 -2.49
CA GLU A 76 9.81 2.67 -1.40
C GLU A 76 10.94 2.14 -0.51
N SER A 77 11.72 3.05 0.09
CA SER A 77 12.63 2.68 1.17
C SER A 77 11.80 2.27 2.39
N VAL A 78 12.21 1.19 3.05
CA VAL A 78 11.52 0.62 4.21
C VAL A 78 12.54 0.11 5.21
N LEU A 79 12.22 0.21 6.49
CA LEU A 79 12.92 -0.55 7.52
C LEU A 79 12.28 -1.93 7.63
N THR A 80 13.08 -2.97 7.53
CA THR A 80 12.65 -4.37 7.74
C THR A 80 13.15 -4.84 9.10
N VAL A 81 12.22 -5.10 10.00
CA VAL A 81 12.49 -5.55 11.37
C VAL A 81 12.37 -7.06 11.44
N VAL A 82 13.41 -7.75 11.91
CA VAL A 82 13.48 -9.21 12.00
C VAL A 82 13.81 -9.62 13.44
N ALA A 83 13.15 -10.66 13.93
CA ALA A 83 13.41 -11.30 15.21
C ALA A 83 12.60 -12.60 15.33
N ASP A 84 12.74 -13.30 16.45
CA ASP A 84 11.83 -14.39 16.83
C ASP A 84 10.40 -13.86 17.03
N ILE A 85 9.41 -14.73 16.78
CA ILE A 85 7.98 -14.39 16.79
C ILE A 85 7.54 -13.63 18.05
N PRO A 86 7.88 -14.04 19.29
CA PRO A 86 7.45 -13.31 20.49
C PRO A 86 7.93 -11.86 20.51
N LEU A 87 9.13 -11.59 20.01
CA LEU A 87 9.70 -10.25 19.98
C LEU A 87 9.08 -9.40 18.85
N LEU A 88 8.80 -10.01 17.69
CA LEU A 88 8.05 -9.36 16.61
C LEU A 88 6.63 -8.98 17.05
N LEU A 89 5.93 -9.85 17.79
CA LEU A 89 4.59 -9.54 18.32
C LEU A 89 4.62 -8.37 19.30
N ARG A 90 5.63 -8.32 20.19
CA ARG A 90 5.83 -7.19 21.09
C ARG A 90 6.11 -5.90 20.32
N ALA A 91 6.98 -5.96 19.30
CA ALA A 91 7.28 -4.82 18.45
C ALA A 91 6.03 -4.31 17.71
N ALA A 92 5.23 -5.21 17.14
CA ALA A 92 3.98 -4.85 16.48
C ALA A 92 2.98 -4.18 17.43
N TYR A 93 2.87 -4.68 18.67
CA TYR A 93 2.06 -4.05 19.71
C TYR A 93 2.55 -2.62 20.05
N ASP A 94 3.87 -2.45 20.25
CA ASP A 94 4.44 -1.15 20.60
C ASP A 94 4.34 -0.12 19.45
N LEU A 95 4.49 -0.55 18.21
CA LEU A 95 4.26 0.28 17.01
C LEU A 95 2.78 0.64 16.86
N GLY A 96 1.87 -0.32 17.09
CA GLY A 96 0.43 -0.12 17.08
C GLY A 96 -0.04 0.91 18.12
N ASN A 97 0.50 0.84 19.35
CA ASN A 97 0.23 1.82 20.40
C ASN A 97 0.66 3.25 20.05
N ARG A 98 1.54 3.41 19.05
CA ARG A 98 2.01 4.70 18.53
C ARG A 98 1.30 5.11 17.25
N HIS A 99 0.31 4.34 16.79
CA HIS A 99 -0.38 4.53 15.53
C HIS A 99 0.58 4.56 14.32
N VAL A 100 1.66 3.79 14.37
CA VAL A 100 2.62 3.67 13.25
C VAL A 100 2.06 2.71 12.20
N PRO A 101 1.95 3.12 10.92
CA PRO A 101 1.63 2.19 9.83
C PRO A 101 2.72 1.11 9.73
N VAL A 102 2.32 -0.15 9.83
CA VAL A 102 3.24 -1.30 9.80
C VAL A 102 2.69 -2.40 8.90
N GLY A 103 3.54 -2.89 8.00
CA GLY A 103 3.32 -4.12 7.26
C GLY A 103 3.73 -5.31 8.13
N ILE A 104 2.83 -6.28 8.29
CA ILE A 104 3.05 -7.44 9.16
C ILE A 104 3.13 -8.70 8.29
N THR A 105 4.15 -9.51 8.53
CA THR A 105 4.28 -10.85 7.94
C THR A 105 4.61 -11.87 9.03
N GLN A 106 4.71 -13.15 8.66
CA GLN A 106 5.10 -14.20 9.59
C GLN A 106 6.56 -14.07 10.09
N ASN A 107 7.42 -13.37 9.33
CA ASN A 107 8.87 -13.40 9.54
C ASN A 107 9.48 -12.03 9.80
N TYR A 108 8.76 -10.94 9.49
CA TYR A 108 9.25 -9.59 9.64
C TYR A 108 8.12 -8.55 9.77
N LEU A 109 8.47 -7.38 10.29
CA LEU A 109 7.67 -6.16 10.19
C LEU A 109 8.34 -5.19 9.21
N ARG A 110 7.54 -4.38 8.51
CA ARG A 110 8.03 -3.29 7.66
C ARG A 110 7.35 -1.98 8.00
N LEU A 111 8.14 -0.91 8.03
CA LEU A 111 7.66 0.45 8.27
C LEU A 111 8.48 1.45 7.45
N SER A 112 7.94 2.65 7.27
CA SER A 112 8.67 3.75 6.65
C SER A 112 9.91 4.11 7.49
N PRO A 113 11.02 4.54 6.86
CA PRO A 113 12.21 4.96 7.57
C PRO A 113 11.95 6.09 8.56
N ASP A 114 12.23 5.82 9.83
CA ASP A 114 12.13 6.78 10.92
C ASP A 114 13.27 6.49 11.92
N PRO A 115 14.25 7.41 12.08
CA PRO A 115 15.39 7.20 12.98
C PRO A 115 15.02 7.04 14.46
N ILE A 116 13.92 7.66 14.90
CA ILE A 116 13.42 7.58 16.28
C ILE A 116 12.85 6.19 16.52
N LEU A 117 12.02 5.69 15.61
CA LEU A 117 11.47 4.34 15.70
C LEU A 117 12.57 3.29 15.55
N GLN A 118 13.51 3.49 14.63
CA GLN A 118 14.67 2.60 14.46
C GLN A 118 15.46 2.46 15.77
N THR A 119 15.81 3.59 16.41
CA THR A 119 16.53 3.59 17.69
C THR A 119 15.73 2.88 18.78
N MET A 120 14.41 3.08 18.83
CA MET A 120 13.53 2.46 19.80
C MET A 120 13.45 0.93 19.60
N LEU A 121 13.33 0.47 18.36
CA LEU A 121 13.28 -0.95 18.01
C LEU A 121 14.62 -1.66 18.30
N VAL A 122 15.76 -1.03 18.01
CA VAL A 122 17.09 -1.54 18.40
C VAL A 122 17.20 -1.69 19.92
N LYS A 123 16.70 -0.73 20.70
CA LYS A 123 16.69 -0.82 22.18
C LYS A 123 15.82 -1.95 22.72
N LEU A 124 14.84 -2.43 21.95
CA LEU A 124 14.05 -3.61 22.27
C LEU A 124 14.75 -4.93 21.91
N GLY A 125 15.94 -4.89 21.30
CA GLY A 125 16.70 -6.06 20.89
C GLY A 125 16.32 -6.60 19.51
N LEU A 126 15.66 -5.80 18.67
CA LEU A 126 15.29 -6.19 17.31
C LEU A 126 16.44 -5.94 16.33
N GLU A 127 16.56 -6.81 15.33
CA GLU A 127 17.44 -6.60 14.17
C GLU A 127 16.71 -5.76 13.11
N ILE A 128 17.41 -4.78 12.51
CA ILE A 128 16.85 -3.90 11.49
C ILE A 128 17.71 -3.98 10.22
N LYS A 129 17.05 -4.13 9.09
CA LYS A 129 17.63 -4.14 7.74
C LYS A 129 17.01 -3.02 6.91
N ASP A 130 17.82 -2.37 6.10
CA ASP A 130 17.40 -1.35 5.13
C ASP A 130 16.94 -1.97 3.80
#